data_AF-A0AAN4MV78-F1
#
_entry.id   AF-A0AAN4MV78-F1
#
_cell.length_a   1.000
_cell.length_b   1.000
_cell.length_c   1.000
_cell.angle_alpha   90.00
_cell.angle_beta   90.00
_cell.angle_gamma   90.00
#
_symmetry.space_group_name_H-M   'P 1'
#
loop_
_entity.id
_entity.type
_entity.pdbx_description
1 polymer ?
#
loop_
_entity_poly.entity_id
_entity_poly.type
_entity_poly.pdbx_seq_one_letter_code
_entity_poly.pdbx_strand_id
1 'polypeptide(L)'
;MAKIENKTKENPKLEQNKLSDGRISLYLEYYLGREEKPVLDANGNQVYYEDGKMQGKPKFSVKHNRRKENLNLYLMDKPRTPAERQQNKETLGLATKIRAEREQEFKESMLGYRLKKDCTINFLDYFQAYIDSYTKKDCAWCKLHLAVSKTS
;
A
#
# COMPACT_ATOMS: atom_id res chain seq x y z
N MET A 1 -1.33 2.75 -28.54
CA MET A 1 -0.62 2.52 -27.25
C MET A 1 -1.68 2.46 -26.17
N ALA A 2 -1.67 1.45 -25.31
CA ALA A 2 -2.47 1.48 -24.09
C ALA A 2 -1.87 2.59 -23.20
N LYS A 3 -2.62 3.68 -22.99
CA LYS A 3 -2.18 4.82 -22.20
C LYS A 3 -3.08 4.89 -20.97
N ILE A 4 -2.48 4.83 -19.79
CA ILE A 4 -3.21 5.01 -18.54
C ILE A 4 -3.52 6.50 -18.37
N GLU A 5 -4.77 6.82 -18.06
CA GLU A 5 -5.18 8.16 -17.68
C GLU A 5 -4.89 8.39 -16.20
N ASN A 6 -3.81 9.10 -15.90
CA ASN A 6 -3.45 9.43 -14.52
C ASN A 6 -4.37 10.53 -14.00
N LYS A 7 -5.32 10.20 -13.11
CA LYS A 7 -6.15 11.22 -12.44
C LYS A 7 -5.35 11.88 -11.32
N THR A 8 -5.41 13.21 -11.25
CA THR A 8 -4.52 14.05 -10.42
C THR A 8 -4.65 13.82 -8.91
N LYS A 9 -5.79 13.28 -8.44
CA LYS A 9 -6.13 13.17 -7.01
C LYS A 9 -6.01 11.75 -6.43
N GLU A 10 -5.54 10.78 -7.20
CA GLU A 10 -5.46 9.38 -6.74
C GLU A 10 -4.17 9.11 -5.97
N ASN A 11 -4.28 8.39 -4.84
CA ASN A 11 -3.14 7.92 -4.05
C ASN A 11 -3.49 6.55 -3.43
N PRO A 12 -2.85 5.45 -3.86
CA PRO A 12 -1.71 5.40 -4.79
C PRO A 12 -2.06 5.67 -6.26
N LYS A 13 -1.09 6.20 -7.02
CA LYS A 13 -1.20 6.39 -8.48
C LYS A 13 -0.81 5.12 -9.20
N LEU A 14 -1.60 4.71 -10.20
CA LEU A 14 -1.22 3.62 -11.10
C LEU A 14 -0.38 4.19 -12.23
N GLU A 15 0.86 3.73 -12.32
CA GLU A 15 1.85 4.19 -13.31
C GLU A 15 2.40 2.99 -14.09
N GLN A 16 3.12 3.31 -15.17
CA GLN A 16 3.65 2.32 -16.09
C GLN A 16 5.13 2.57 -16.39
N ASN A 17 5.92 1.50 -16.49
CA ASN A 17 7.31 1.56 -16.93
C ASN A 17 7.52 0.69 -18.16
N LYS A 18 8.27 1.18 -19.14
CA LYS A 18 8.62 0.43 -20.35
C LYS A 18 9.86 -0.41 -20.08
N LEU A 19 9.76 -1.71 -20.29
CA LEU A 19 10.89 -2.62 -20.16
C LEU A 19 11.66 -2.69 -21.48
N SER A 20 12.92 -3.12 -21.40
CA SER A 20 13.80 -3.34 -22.56
C SER A 20 13.29 -4.43 -23.51
N ASP A 21 12.48 -5.36 -23.00
CA ASP A 21 11.86 -6.46 -23.76
C ASP A 21 10.61 -6.02 -24.58
N GLY A 22 10.21 -4.75 -24.48
CA GLY A 22 9.03 -4.21 -25.17
C GLY A 22 7.70 -4.44 -24.43
N ARG A 23 7.73 -4.98 -23.21
CA ARG A 23 6.56 -5.03 -22.31
C ARG A 23 6.46 -3.75 -21.49
N ILE A 24 5.28 -3.54 -20.93
CA ILE A 24 5.00 -2.44 -20.00
C ILE A 24 4.69 -3.04 -18.63
N SER A 25 5.52 -2.79 -17.61
CA SER A 25 5.19 -3.18 -16.24
C SER A 25 4.32 -2.13 -15.56
N LEU A 26 3.35 -2.58 -14.78
CA LEU A 26 2.49 -1.72 -13.97
C LEU A 26 2.99 -1.65 -12.52
N TYR A 27 2.96 -0.46 -11.93
CA TYR A 27 3.31 -0.23 -10.54
C TYR A 27 2.44 0.85 -9.91
N LEU A 28 2.37 0.83 -8.58
CA LEU A 28 1.70 1.84 -7.78
C LEU A 28 2.73 2.79 -7.18
N GLU A 29 2.54 4.10 -7.35
CA GLU A 29 3.32 5.13 -6.68
C GLU A 29 2.51 5.77 -5.55
N TYR A 30 2.95 5.53 -4.33
CA TYR A 30 2.39 6.11 -3.10
C TYR A 30 3.03 7.45 -2.82
N TYR A 31 2.21 8.45 -2.54
CA TYR A 31 2.65 9.71 -1.96
C TYR A 31 2.46 9.67 -0.45
N LEU A 32 3.56 9.69 0.30
CA LEU A 32 3.59 9.58 1.77
C LEU A 32 3.69 10.94 2.47
N GLY A 33 3.54 12.03 1.71
CA GLY A 33 3.69 13.39 2.20
C GLY A 33 5.01 14.03 1.76
N ARG A 34 5.36 15.12 2.45
CA ARG A 34 6.58 15.88 2.19
C ARG A 34 7.21 16.31 3.50
N GLU A 35 8.54 16.33 3.51
CA GLU A 35 9.34 16.93 4.56
C GLU A 35 9.74 18.33 4.12
N GLU A 36 9.54 19.31 4.99
CA GLU A 36 9.97 20.69 4.78
C GLU A 36 11.05 21.00 5.81
N LYS A 37 12.26 21.31 5.34
CA LYS A 37 13.37 21.74 6.22
C LYS A 37 13.65 23.23 5.98
N PRO A 38 13.72 24.07 7.02
CA PRO A 38 14.06 25.47 6.86
C PRO A 38 15.46 25.58 6.26
N VAL A 39 15.63 26.46 5.28
CA VAL A 39 16.95 26.79 4.76
C VAL A 39 17.55 27.85 5.68
N LEU A 40 18.69 27.54 6.29
CA LEU A 40 19.40 28.42 7.20
C LEU A 40 20.62 29.05 6.50
N ASP A 41 20.95 30.28 6.87
CA ASP A 41 22.17 30.97 6.45
C ASP A 41 23.38 30.54 7.31
N ALA A 42 24.57 31.12 7.04
CA ALA A 42 25.79 30.82 7.79
C ALA A 42 25.72 31.20 9.29
N ASN A 43 24.76 32.05 9.67
CA ASN A 43 24.55 32.52 11.03
C ASN A 43 23.43 31.73 11.75
N GLY A 44 22.82 30.73 11.07
CA GLY A 44 21.73 29.93 11.60
C GLY A 44 20.35 30.58 11.51
N ASN A 45 20.21 31.71 10.83
CA ASN A 45 18.92 32.38 10.63
C ASN A 45 18.18 31.81 9.41
N GLN A 46 16.86 31.88 9.45
CA GLN A 46 16.04 31.40 8.35
C GLN A 46 16.16 32.32 7.12
N VAL A 47 16.43 31.72 5.96
CA VAL A 47 16.53 32.43 4.68
C VAL A 47 15.13 32.72 4.14
N TYR A 48 14.92 33.91 3.59
CA TYR A 48 13.67 34.32 2.96
C TYR A 48 13.86 34.46 1.45
N TYR A 49 12.76 34.39 0.69
CA TYR A 49 12.82 34.77 -0.73
C TYR A 49 12.95 36.29 -0.83
N GLU A 50 13.95 36.76 -1.56
CA GLU A 50 14.24 38.19 -1.74
C GLU A 50 13.35 38.82 -2.82
N ASP A 51 12.93 38.04 -3.82
CA ASP A 51 12.20 38.52 -4.99
C ASP A 51 11.05 37.61 -5.43
N GLY A 52 10.17 38.16 -6.27
CA GLY A 52 9.08 37.46 -6.93
C GLY A 52 7.84 37.26 -6.04
N LYS A 53 6.90 36.42 -6.49
CA LYS A 53 5.61 36.21 -5.80
C LYS A 53 5.71 35.61 -4.39
N MET A 54 6.89 35.12 -4.01
CA MET A 54 7.16 34.52 -2.71
C MET A 54 8.00 35.43 -1.80
N GLN A 55 8.29 36.67 -2.23
CA GLN A 55 9.07 37.64 -1.47
C GLN A 55 8.58 37.76 -0.03
N GLY A 56 9.52 37.73 0.93
CA GLY A 56 9.24 37.81 2.36
C GLY A 56 8.71 36.51 3.00
N LYS A 57 8.55 35.42 2.23
CA LYS A 57 8.22 34.11 2.80
C LYS A 57 9.48 33.32 3.16
N PRO A 58 9.45 32.55 4.26
CA PRO A 58 10.56 31.68 4.63
C PRO A 58 10.82 30.62 3.55
N LYS A 59 12.10 30.39 3.27
CA LYS A 59 12.57 29.39 2.33
C LYS A 59 12.67 28.04 3.02
N PHE A 60 12.01 27.05 2.41
CA PHE A 60 12.06 25.67 2.84
C PHE A 60 12.58 24.79 1.70
N SER A 61 13.44 23.84 2.05
CA SER A 61 13.78 22.72 1.19
C SER A 61 12.71 21.66 1.34
N VAL A 62 11.96 21.41 0.27
CA VAL A 62 10.84 20.46 0.26
C VAL A 62 11.31 19.15 -0.38
N LYS A 63 11.22 18.05 0.37
CA LYS A 63 11.47 16.70 -0.12
C LYS A 63 10.16 15.91 -0.12
N HIS A 64 9.76 15.40 -1.28
CA HIS A 64 8.56 14.55 -1.39
C HIS A 64 8.91 13.10 -1.09
N ASN A 65 8.23 12.48 -0.13
CA ASN A 65 8.41 11.08 0.22
C ASN A 65 7.47 10.23 -0.63
N ARG A 66 8.04 9.41 -1.51
CA ARG A 66 7.31 8.51 -2.41
C ARG A 66 7.81 7.08 -2.30
N ARG A 67 6.89 6.12 -2.41
CA ARG A 67 7.19 4.69 -2.41
C ARG A 67 6.59 4.04 -3.66
N LYS A 68 7.30 3.10 -4.27
CA LYS A 68 6.81 2.32 -5.41
C LYS A 68 6.53 0.89 -5.00
N GLU A 69 5.42 0.33 -5.50
CA GLU A 69 5.03 -1.07 -5.37
C GLU A 69 4.81 -1.65 -6.76
N ASN A 70 5.58 -2.67 -7.13
CA ASN A 70 5.42 -3.33 -8.43
C ASN A 70 4.26 -4.31 -8.36
N LEU A 71 3.33 -4.24 -9.33
CA LEU A 71 2.17 -5.12 -9.38
C LEU A 71 2.46 -6.48 -10.03
N ASN A 72 3.65 -6.66 -10.63
CA ASN A 72 4.02 -7.80 -11.46
C ASN A 72 3.02 -8.08 -12.60
N LEU A 73 2.27 -7.05 -13.01
CA LEU A 73 1.37 -7.07 -14.15
C LEU A 73 2.06 -6.45 -15.35
N TYR A 74 1.92 -7.09 -16.50
CA TYR A 74 2.58 -6.70 -17.74
C TYR A 74 1.56 -6.48 -18.85
N LEU A 75 1.73 -5.40 -19.60
CA LEU A 75 0.96 -5.13 -20.81
C LEU A 75 1.88 -5.27 -22.03
N MET A 76 1.28 -5.64 -23.17
CA MET A 76 1.96 -5.55 -24.45
C MET A 76 1.94 -4.08 -24.94
N ASP A 77 3.09 -3.49 -25.30
CA ASP A 77 3.17 -2.09 -25.76
C ASP A 77 2.39 -1.87 -27.08
N LYS A 78 2.44 -2.88 -27.96
CA LYS A 78 1.83 -2.84 -29.31
C LYS A 78 0.96 -4.08 -29.57
N PRO A 79 -0.22 -4.20 -28.96
CA PRO A 79 -1.13 -5.33 -29.19
C PRO A 79 -1.71 -5.24 -30.62
N ARG A 80 -1.42 -6.25 -31.45
CA ARG A 80 -1.85 -6.32 -32.84
C ARG A 80 -3.17 -7.06 -32.96
N THR A 81 -3.36 -8.14 -32.19
CA THR A 81 -4.56 -8.98 -32.28
C THR A 81 -5.69 -8.50 -31.34
N PRO A 82 -6.96 -8.84 -31.63
CA PRO A 82 -8.07 -8.56 -30.72
C PRO A 82 -7.90 -9.24 -29.35
N ALA A 83 -7.35 -10.46 -29.33
CA ALA A 83 -7.09 -11.21 -28.09
C ALA A 83 -6.07 -10.49 -27.19
N GLU A 84 -4.98 -9.98 -27.76
CA GLU A 84 -3.97 -9.20 -27.01
C GLU A 84 -4.55 -7.89 -26.46
N ARG A 85 -5.41 -7.22 -27.22
CA ARG A 85 -6.12 -6.01 -26.75
C ARG A 85 -7.05 -6.34 -25.59
N GLN A 86 -7.74 -7.47 -25.65
CA GLN A 86 -8.62 -7.94 -24.59
C GLN A 86 -7.82 -8.30 -23.32
N GLN A 87 -6.70 -9.02 -23.45
CA GLN A 87 -5.81 -9.33 -22.33
C GLN A 87 -5.27 -8.06 -21.66
N ASN A 88 -4.82 -7.06 -22.44
CA ASN A 88 -4.39 -5.78 -21.88
C ASN A 88 -5.53 -5.07 -21.13
N LYS A 89 -6.76 -5.12 -21.65
CA LYS A 89 -7.94 -4.54 -21.01
C LYS A 89 -8.26 -5.22 -19.68
N GLU A 90 -8.19 -6.54 -19.63
CA GLU A 90 -8.39 -7.32 -18.40
C GLU A 90 -7.29 -7.03 -17.37
N THR A 91 -6.03 -6.97 -17.82
CA THR A 91 -4.88 -6.67 -16.95
C THR A 91 -4.97 -5.26 -16.37
N LEU A 92 -5.38 -4.27 -17.16
CA LEU A 92 -5.64 -2.90 -16.68
C LEU A 92 -6.82 -2.86 -15.70
N GLY A 93 -7.88 -3.64 -15.96
CA GLY A 93 -9.00 -3.79 -15.04
C GLY A 93 -8.57 -4.37 -13.70
N LEU A 94 -7.72 -5.40 -13.71
CA LEU A 94 -7.14 -5.98 -12.50
C LEU A 94 -6.26 -4.96 -11.75
N ALA A 95 -5.37 -4.26 -12.45
CA ALA A 95 -4.53 -3.23 -11.85
C ALA A 95 -5.34 -2.11 -11.18
N THR A 96 -6.45 -1.71 -11.81
CA THR A 96 -7.39 -0.72 -11.25
C THR A 96 -8.06 -1.21 -9.97
N LYS A 97 -8.44 -2.50 -9.92
CA LYS A 97 -9.00 -3.13 -8.71
C LYS A 97 -7.97 -3.16 -7.57
N ILE A 98 -6.76 -3.64 -7.85
CA ILE A 98 -5.66 -3.68 -6.86
C ILE A 98 -5.39 -2.28 -6.33
N ARG A 99 -5.32 -1.26 -7.21
CA ARG A 99 -5.14 0.12 -6.80
C ARG A 99 -6.24 0.60 -5.84
N ALA A 100 -7.50 0.30 -6.15
CA ALA A 100 -8.63 0.71 -5.30
C ALA A 100 -8.58 0.04 -3.91
N GLU A 101 -8.21 -1.24 -3.86
CA GLU A 101 -8.00 -1.98 -2.60
C GLU A 101 -6.84 -1.36 -1.80
N ARG A 102 -5.70 -1.11 -2.45
CA ARG A 102 -4.56 -0.42 -1.83
C ARG A 102 -4.86 0.99 -1.35
N GLU A 103 -5.71 1.73 -2.07
CA GLU A 103 -6.17 3.06 -1.66
C GLU A 103 -6.99 2.97 -0.37
N GLN A 104 -7.87 1.98 -0.25
CA GLN A 104 -8.63 1.73 0.97
C GLN A 104 -7.70 1.36 2.13
N GLU A 105 -6.80 0.39 1.94
CA GLU A 105 -5.80 0.02 2.95
C GLU A 105 -4.95 1.22 3.39
N PHE A 106 -4.54 2.07 2.45
CA PHE A 106 -3.73 3.25 2.74
C PHE A 106 -4.50 4.30 3.55
N LYS A 107 -5.76 4.56 3.18
CA LYS A 107 -6.65 5.46 3.95
C LYS A 107 -6.92 4.91 5.34
N GLU A 108 -7.15 3.61 5.46
CA GLU A 108 -7.36 2.93 6.74
C GLU A 108 -6.12 3.04 7.64
N SER A 109 -4.93 2.79 7.10
CA SER A 109 -3.67 2.89 7.84
C SER A 109 -3.37 4.32 8.29
N MET A 110 -3.76 5.33 7.51
CA MET A 110 -3.53 6.74 7.85
C MET A 110 -4.57 7.29 8.84
N LEU A 111 -5.84 6.90 8.69
CA LEU A 111 -6.94 7.45 9.48
C LEU A 111 -7.28 6.60 10.71
N GLY A 112 -6.76 5.37 10.80
CA GLY A 112 -6.90 4.49 11.97
C GLY A 112 -8.31 3.88 12.13
N TYR A 113 -9.16 3.89 11.11
CA TYR A 113 -10.56 3.47 11.21
C TYR A 113 -10.79 1.96 11.37
N ARG A 114 -9.77 1.13 11.12
CA ARG A 114 -9.89 -0.31 11.33
C ARG A 114 -9.57 -0.61 12.80
N LEU A 115 -10.45 -1.32 13.51
CA LEU A 115 -10.04 -2.06 14.70
C LEU A 115 -8.80 -2.85 14.30
N LYS A 116 -7.68 -2.62 15.00
CA LYS A 116 -6.47 -3.39 14.76
C LYS A 116 -6.89 -4.86 14.75
N LYS A 117 -6.51 -5.61 13.70
CA LYS A 117 -6.43 -7.06 13.80
C LYS A 117 -5.27 -7.35 14.74
N ASP A 118 -5.43 -7.01 16.00
CA ASP A 118 -4.48 -7.34 17.03
C ASP A 118 -4.57 -8.86 17.15
N CYS A 119 -3.58 -9.49 16.54
CA CYS A 119 -3.24 -10.89 16.64
C CYS A 119 -4.05 -11.84 15.72
N THR A 120 -3.32 -12.47 14.79
CA THR A 120 -3.67 -13.80 14.30
C THR A 120 -3.50 -14.77 15.47
N ILE A 121 -4.47 -14.79 16.38
CA ILE A 121 -4.47 -15.73 17.49
C ILE A 121 -4.70 -17.11 16.88
N ASN A 122 -3.70 -17.98 16.99
CA ASN A 122 -3.88 -19.38 16.67
C ASN A 122 -4.96 -19.94 17.61
N PHE A 123 -6.09 -20.34 17.04
CA PHE A 123 -7.23 -20.84 17.80
C PHE A 123 -6.83 -21.97 18.76
N LEU A 124 -5.88 -22.82 18.35
CA LEU A 124 -5.38 -23.91 19.20
C LEU A 124 -4.64 -23.41 20.43
N ASP A 125 -3.84 -22.35 20.29
CA ASP A 125 -3.07 -21.76 21.41
C ASP A 125 -4.01 -21.06 22.39
N TYR A 126 -5.02 -20.36 21.89
CA TYR A 126 -6.09 -19.78 22.70
C TYR A 126 -6.89 -20.85 23.45
N PHE A 127 -7.31 -21.91 22.74
CA PHE A 127 -8.13 -22.96 23.34
C PHE A 127 -7.34 -23.80 24.35
N GLN A 128 -6.04 -24.00 24.12
CA GLN A 128 -5.15 -24.63 25.08
C GLN A 128 -5.03 -23.79 26.37
N ALA A 129 -4.76 -22.48 26.25
CA ALA A 129 -4.70 -21.58 27.41
C ALA A 129 -6.04 -21.52 28.19
N TYR A 130 -7.16 -21.58 27.47
CA TYR A 130 -8.48 -21.69 28.08
C TYR A 130 -8.63 -22.97 28.91
N ILE A 131 -8.27 -24.13 28.35
CA ILE A 131 -8.29 -25.43 29.06
C ILE A 131 -7.38 -25.40 30.29
N ASP A 132 -6.18 -24.83 30.18
CA ASP A 132 -5.19 -24.82 31.25
C ASP A 132 -5.64 -23.96 32.45
N SER A 133 -6.41 -22.89 32.20
CA SER A 133 -7.00 -22.03 33.23
C SER A 133 -8.37 -22.51 33.75
N TYR A 134 -8.93 -23.58 33.18
CA TYR A 134 -10.29 -24.04 33.48
C TYR A 134 -10.36 -24.89 34.75
N THR A 135 -11.11 -24.42 35.74
CA THR A 135 -11.14 -25.00 37.09
C THR A 135 -12.26 -26.03 37.33
N LYS A 136 -13.20 -26.20 36.39
CA LYS A 136 -14.35 -27.09 36.57
C LYS A 136 -14.04 -28.51 36.10
N LYS A 137 -14.73 -29.50 36.70
CA LYS A 137 -14.44 -30.94 36.56
C LYS A 137 -14.72 -31.52 35.17
N ASP A 138 -15.48 -30.81 34.34
CA ASP A 138 -15.85 -31.16 32.96
C ASP A 138 -14.75 -30.89 31.92
N CYS A 139 -13.60 -30.35 32.34
CA CYS A 139 -12.44 -30.08 31.48
C CYS A 139 -11.95 -31.30 30.65
N ALA A 140 -12.19 -32.52 31.14
CA ALA A 140 -11.76 -33.75 30.48
C ALA A 140 -12.33 -33.90 29.05
N TRP A 141 -13.58 -33.49 28.83
CA TRP A 141 -14.21 -33.53 27.51
C TRP A 141 -13.60 -32.50 26.55
N CYS A 142 -13.23 -31.32 27.04
CA CYS A 142 -12.57 -30.28 26.25
C CYS A 142 -11.16 -30.72 25.82
N LYS A 143 -10.40 -31.39 26.69
CA LYS A 143 -9.07 -31.95 26.40
C LYS A 143 -9.13 -33.02 25.30
N LEU A 144 -10.13 -33.90 25.36
CA LEU A 144 -10.32 -34.94 24.34
C LEU A 144 -10.56 -34.34 22.94
N HIS A 145 -11.44 -33.34 22.84
CA HIS A 145 -11.77 -32.70 21.56
C HIS A 145 -10.59 -31.91 20.97
N LEU A 146 -9.78 -31.25 21.81
CA LEU A 146 -8.55 -30.61 21.34
C LEU A 146 -7.54 -31.63 20.80
N ALA A 147 -7.40 -32.79 21.44
CA ALA A 147 -6.48 -33.83 20.99
C ALA A 147 -6.89 -34.40 19.61
N VAL A 148 -8.17 -34.69 19.41
CA VAL A 148 -8.73 -35.15 18.12
C VAL A 148 -8.53 -34.11 17.02
N SER A 149 -8.66 -32.83 17.37
CA SER A 149 -8.50 -31.72 16.42
C SER A 149 -7.04 -31.46 16.01
N LYS A 150 -6.05 -31.93 16.79
CA LYS A 150 -4.61 -31.83 16.45
C LYS A 150 -4.12 -33.01 15.60
N THR A 151 -4.85 -34.12 15.57
CA THR A 151 -4.48 -35.34 14.84
C THR A 151 -5.17 -35.50 13.47
N SER A 152 -6.10 -34.61 13.14
CA SER A 152 -6.78 -34.54 11.84
C SER A 152 -6.11 -33.53 10.93
#